data_AF-A0A6N9TUE1-F1
#
_entry.id   AF-A0A6N9TUE1-F1
#
_cell.length_a   1.000
_cell.length_b   1.000
_cell.length_c   1.000
_cell.angle_alpha   90.00
_cell.angle_beta   90.00
_cell.angle_gamma   90.00
#
_symmetry.space_group_name_H-M   'P 1'
#
loop_
_entity.id
_entity.type
_entity.pdbx_description
1 polymer ?
#
loop_
_entity_poly.entity_id
_entity_poly.type
_entity_poly.pdbx_seq_one_letter_code
_entity_poly.pdbx_strand_id
1 'polypeptide(L)'
;MADNADLLAFVRARLAEEERVARDAGGDGWRCPAEVPGEVHDRTGGIAFVVRSRGYDRHIAFQDPARTLRRVETNRVLLDEYEEIASLDTDRPHQDFPSGRAVGLGFVVRQMAAEHAGHPDYRVKWLPRFSHWGPPDGSED
;
A
#
# COMPACT_ATOMS: atom_id res chain seq x y z
N MET A 1 8.72 -19.59 3.12
CA MET A 1 8.34 -19.03 4.44
C MET A 1 9.12 -17.75 4.77
N ALA A 2 10.46 -17.77 4.83
CA ALA A 2 11.26 -16.55 5.09
C ALA A 2 10.94 -15.40 4.10
N ASP A 3 10.70 -15.71 2.83
CA ASP A 3 10.44 -14.69 1.81
C ASP A 3 9.11 -13.94 1.98
N ASN A 4 8.04 -14.60 2.43
CA ASN A 4 6.74 -13.97 2.67
C ASN A 4 6.75 -13.16 3.97
N ALA A 5 7.48 -13.64 4.99
CA ALA A 5 7.72 -12.89 6.21
C ALA A 5 8.56 -11.62 5.94
N ASP A 6 9.61 -11.71 5.11
CA ASP A 6 10.41 -10.56 4.70
C ASP A 6 9.61 -9.55 3.88
N LEU A 7 8.72 -10.03 3.00
CA LEU A 7 7.79 -9.18 2.24
C LEU A 7 6.83 -8.43 3.19
N LEU A 8 6.22 -9.14 4.14
CA LEU A 8 5.35 -8.55 5.17
C LEU A 8 6.11 -7.49 5.98
N ALA A 9 7.30 -7.82 6.48
CA ALA A 9 8.12 -6.91 7.27
C ALA A 9 8.47 -5.64 6.47
N PHE A 10 8.81 -5.79 5.18
CA PHE A 10 9.08 -4.67 4.29
C PHE A 10 7.86 -3.75 4.15
N VAL A 11 6.68 -4.29 3.82
CA VAL A 11 5.47 -3.48 3.64
C VAL A 11 5.05 -2.82 4.96
N ARG A 12 5.11 -3.55 6.09
CA ARG A 12 4.80 -2.99 7.41
C ARG A 12 5.74 -1.83 7.75
N ALA A 13 7.03 -1.92 7.44
CA ALA A 13 7.98 -0.84 7.67
C ALA A 13 7.63 0.42 6.86
N ARG A 14 7.25 0.27 5.59
CA ARG A 14 6.85 1.40 4.74
C ARG A 14 5.56 2.06 5.24
N LEU A 15 4.56 1.28 5.64
CA LEU A 15 3.35 1.84 6.24
C LEU A 15 3.61 2.55 7.57
N ALA A 16 4.56 2.05 8.39
CA ALA A 16 4.95 2.71 9.63
C ALA A 16 5.69 4.04 9.38
N GLU A 17 6.51 4.10 8.33
CA GLU A 17 7.15 5.35 7.89
C GLU A 17 6.12 6.39 7.46
N GLU A 18 5.15 6.01 6.63
CA GLU A 18 4.06 6.89 6.20
C GLU A 18 3.21 7.38 7.37
N GLU A 19 2.86 6.47 8.29
CA GLU A 19 2.09 6.80 9.49
C GLU A 19 2.83 7.82 10.36
N ARG A 20 4.14 7.65 10.55
CA ARG A 20 4.99 8.61 11.27
C ARG A 20 4.97 9.97 10.58
N VAL A 21 5.18 10.02 9.26
CA VAL A 21 5.14 11.28 8.49
C VAL A 21 3.78 11.96 8.62
N ALA A 22 2.68 11.21 8.56
CA ALA A 22 1.33 11.75 8.74
C ALA A 22 1.11 12.31 10.16
N ARG A 23 1.59 11.61 11.19
CA ARG A 23 1.52 12.11 12.58
C ARG A 23 2.37 13.35 12.81
N ASP A 24 3.58 13.37 12.25
CA ASP A 24 4.48 14.53 12.34
C ASP A 24 3.88 15.76 11.63
N ALA A 25 3.04 15.54 10.60
CA ALA A 25 2.23 16.57 9.94
C ALA A 25 0.95 16.97 10.71
N GLY A 26 0.79 16.54 11.97
CA GLY A 26 -0.31 16.86 12.86
C GLY A 26 -1.41 15.80 12.95
N GLY A 27 -1.47 14.84 12.02
CA GLY A 27 -2.45 13.74 12.01
C GLY A 27 -3.91 14.14 11.73
N ASP A 28 -4.21 15.43 11.70
CA ASP A 28 -5.55 15.99 11.43
C ASP A 28 -5.80 16.18 9.93
N GLY A 29 -7.06 16.45 9.57
CA GLY A 29 -7.46 16.71 8.19
C GLY A 29 -7.04 18.11 7.71
N TRP A 30 -6.78 18.23 6.41
CA TRP A 30 -6.45 19.50 5.76
C TRP A 30 -7.65 20.01 4.95
N ARG A 31 -7.77 21.35 4.81
CA ARG A 31 -8.86 21.99 4.05
C ARG A 31 -8.36 23.12 3.16
N CYS A 32 -9.12 23.43 2.11
CA CYS A 32 -8.90 24.60 1.25
C CYS A 32 -10.03 25.62 1.47
N PRO A 33 -9.81 26.72 2.20
CA PRO A 33 -10.83 27.76 2.37
C PRO A 33 -11.13 28.47 1.04
N ALA A 34 -12.39 28.82 0.80
CA ALA A 34 -12.80 29.45 -0.45
C ALA A 34 -12.33 30.92 -0.54
N GLU A 35 -12.10 31.56 0.59
CA GLU A 35 -11.72 32.95 0.75
C GLU A 35 -10.25 33.21 0.37
N VAL A 36 -9.42 32.16 0.42
CA VAL A 36 -7.98 32.21 0.14
C VAL A 36 -7.55 31.08 -0.82
N PRO A 37 -7.91 31.19 -2.12
CA PRO A 37 -7.58 30.16 -3.09
C PRO A 37 -6.06 29.89 -3.17
N GLY A 38 -5.68 28.62 -3.18
CA GLY A 38 -4.28 28.20 -3.20
C GLY A 38 -3.66 28.01 -1.82
N GLU A 39 -4.41 28.18 -0.73
CA GLU A 39 -3.96 27.83 0.62
C GLU A 39 -4.53 26.50 1.11
N VAL A 40 -3.73 25.78 1.90
CA VAL A 40 -4.13 24.57 2.62
C VAL A 40 -4.03 24.85 4.11
N HIS A 41 -5.08 24.56 4.87
CA HIS A 41 -5.17 24.86 6.30
C HIS A 41 -5.26 23.57 7.08
N ASP A 42 -4.54 23.50 8.21
CA ASP A 42 -4.74 22.46 9.22
C ASP A 42 -5.65 22.98 10.36
N ARG A 43 -5.65 22.28 11.49
CA ARG A 43 -6.43 22.67 12.68
C ARG A 43 -5.87 23.91 13.40
N THR A 44 -4.59 24.20 13.26
CA THR A 44 -3.87 25.29 13.94
C THR A 44 -3.81 26.58 13.13
N GLY A 45 -4.00 26.52 11.82
CA GLY A 45 -4.03 27.69 10.94
C GLY A 45 -3.68 27.35 9.49
N GLY A 46 -3.29 28.37 8.73
CA GLY A 46 -2.81 28.18 7.35
C GLY A 46 -1.45 27.46 7.31
N ILE A 47 -1.38 26.31 6.64
CA ILE A 47 -0.12 25.71 6.21
C ILE A 47 0.25 26.39 4.89
N ALA A 48 1.19 27.33 4.93
CA ALA A 48 1.56 28.15 3.79
C ALA A 48 2.31 27.35 2.69
N PHE A 49 1.57 26.70 1.79
CA PHE A 49 2.05 26.39 0.44
C PHE A 49 1.27 27.23 -0.56
N VAL A 50 1.80 28.39 -0.95
CA VAL A 50 1.22 29.17 -2.05
C VAL A 50 1.63 28.53 -3.37
N VAL A 51 0.85 27.56 -3.84
CA VAL A 51 1.06 26.99 -5.18
C VAL A 51 0.40 27.93 -6.19
N ARG A 52 1.20 28.72 -6.91
CA ARG A 52 0.73 29.80 -7.81
C ARG A 52 -0.03 29.30 -9.07
N SER A 53 -0.32 28.01 -9.15
CA SER A 53 -0.95 27.36 -10.28
C SER A 53 -2.25 26.65 -9.83
N ARG A 54 -3.21 26.52 -10.74
CA ARG A 54 -4.60 26.10 -10.40
C ARG A 54 -4.65 24.61 -10.07
N GLY A 55 -5.21 24.26 -8.90
CA GLY A 55 -5.68 22.90 -8.57
C GLY A 55 -4.76 22.03 -7.71
N TYR A 56 -3.58 22.52 -7.30
CA TYR A 56 -2.67 21.76 -6.42
C TYR A 56 -3.18 21.70 -4.98
N ASP A 57 -3.76 22.78 -4.50
CA ASP A 57 -4.39 22.90 -3.18
C ASP A 57 -5.37 21.76 -2.91
N ARG A 58 -6.26 21.49 -3.86
CA ARG A 58 -7.25 20.41 -3.72
C ARG A 58 -6.60 19.03 -3.69
N HIS A 59 -5.56 18.79 -4.50
CA HIS A 59 -4.83 17.51 -4.46
C HIS A 59 -4.06 17.34 -3.14
N ILE A 60 -3.40 18.40 -2.67
CA ILE A 60 -2.66 18.41 -1.41
C ILE A 60 -3.62 18.15 -0.24
N ALA A 61 -4.72 18.89 -0.16
CA ALA A 61 -5.74 18.67 0.87
C ALA A 61 -6.41 17.29 0.73
N PHE A 62 -6.53 16.73 -0.48
CA PHE A 62 -7.01 15.36 -0.65
C PHE A 62 -6.03 14.33 -0.08
N GLN A 63 -4.73 14.56 -0.14
CA GLN A 63 -3.70 13.69 0.43
C GLN A 63 -3.39 14.02 1.90
N ASP A 64 -4.40 14.48 2.66
CA ASP A 64 -4.20 14.90 4.04
C ASP A 64 -3.69 13.79 4.97
N PRO A 65 -3.07 14.16 6.11
CA PRO A 65 -2.58 13.20 7.09
C PRO A 65 -3.66 12.25 7.61
N ALA A 66 -4.85 12.75 7.90
CA ALA A 66 -5.94 11.93 8.42
C ALA A 66 -6.37 10.82 7.44
N ARG A 67 -6.39 11.08 6.13
CA ARG A 67 -6.65 10.10 5.08
C ARG A 67 -5.53 9.09 4.99
N THR A 68 -4.28 9.53 5.09
CA THR A 68 -3.12 8.63 5.12
C THR A 68 -3.22 7.64 6.29
N LEU A 69 -3.54 8.12 7.49
CA LEU A 69 -3.71 7.28 8.67
C LEU A 69 -4.83 6.25 8.48
N ARG A 70 -6.01 6.66 7.99
CA ARG A 70 -7.11 5.73 7.67
C ARG A 70 -6.71 4.67 6.63
N ARG A 71 -5.96 5.06 5.59
CA ARG A 71 -5.47 4.10 4.58
C ARG A 71 -4.49 3.11 5.19
N VAL A 72 -3.55 3.57 6.01
CA VAL A 72 -2.58 2.71 6.70
C VAL A 72 -3.29 1.69 7.59
N GLU A 73 -4.31 2.11 8.34
CA GLU A 73 -5.11 1.21 9.18
C GLU A 73 -5.81 0.12 8.36
N THR A 74 -6.50 0.50 7.27
CA THR A 74 -7.14 -0.48 6.37
C THR A 74 -6.12 -1.44 5.74
N ASN A 75 -4.95 -0.93 5.36
CA ASN A 75 -3.88 -1.76 4.79
C ASN A 75 -3.32 -2.76 5.81
N ARG A 76 -3.22 -2.38 7.10
CA ARG A 76 -2.76 -3.30 8.15
C ARG A 76 -3.68 -4.50 8.31
N VAL A 77 -4.99 -4.32 8.21
CA VAL A 77 -5.95 -5.43 8.24
C VAL A 77 -5.68 -6.43 7.12
N LEU A 78 -5.36 -5.96 5.90
CA LEU A 78 -5.01 -6.84 4.79
C LEU A 78 -3.70 -7.61 5.05
N LEU A 79 -2.72 -6.98 5.69
CA LEU A 79 -1.46 -7.64 6.03
C LEU A 79 -1.63 -8.69 7.13
N ASP A 80 -2.43 -8.39 8.15
CA ASP A 80 -2.74 -9.32 9.24
C ASP A 80 -3.48 -10.55 8.68
N GLU A 81 -4.46 -10.35 7.79
CA GLU A 81 -5.16 -11.46 7.12
C GLU A 81 -4.27 -12.30 6.21
N TYR A 82 -3.28 -11.69 5.55
CA TYR A 82 -2.30 -12.43 4.75
C TYR A 82 -1.34 -13.21 5.64
N GLU A 83 -0.87 -12.63 6.74
CA GLU A 83 0.10 -13.25 7.66
C GLU A 83 -0.38 -14.61 8.17
N GLU A 84 -1.66 -14.72 8.55
CA GLU A 84 -2.29 -15.96 9.01
C GLU A 84 -2.18 -17.11 8.00
N ILE A 85 -2.16 -16.80 6.71
CA ILE A 85 -2.17 -17.79 5.61
C ILE A 85 -0.93 -17.73 4.71
N ALA A 86 0.05 -16.90 5.06
CA ALA A 86 1.21 -16.61 4.21
C ALA A 86 2.06 -17.87 3.93
N SER A 87 1.97 -18.89 4.79
CA SER A 87 2.65 -20.18 4.59
C SER A 87 2.11 -20.97 3.39
N LEU A 88 0.86 -20.70 2.96
CA LEU A 88 0.19 -21.36 1.83
C LEU A 88 0.43 -20.65 0.49
N ASP A 89 0.92 -19.41 0.51
CA ASP A 89 1.35 -18.66 -0.68
C ASP A 89 2.73 -19.15 -1.13
N THR A 90 2.72 -20.22 -1.92
CA THR A 90 3.91 -20.93 -2.41
C THR A 90 3.87 -21.08 -3.93
N ASP A 91 4.98 -21.49 -4.55
CA ASP A 91 5.05 -21.70 -6.00
C ASP A 91 4.13 -22.83 -6.51
N ARG A 92 3.68 -23.72 -5.63
CA ARG A 92 2.82 -24.87 -5.95
C ARG A 92 1.69 -24.98 -4.91
N PRO A 93 0.74 -24.05 -4.91
CA PRO A 93 -0.37 -24.05 -3.95
C PRO A 93 -1.28 -25.27 -4.19
N HIS A 94 -1.94 -25.73 -3.14
CA HIS A 94 -3.02 -26.72 -3.30
C HIS A 94 -4.20 -26.10 -4.05
N GLN A 95 -5.00 -26.93 -4.73
CA GLN A 95 -6.22 -26.49 -5.40
C GLN A 95 -7.39 -26.42 -4.41
N ASP A 96 -7.25 -25.61 -3.38
CA ASP A 96 -8.26 -25.39 -2.34
C ASP A 96 -8.48 -23.91 -2.03
N PHE A 97 -9.52 -23.63 -1.26
CA PHE A 97 -9.89 -22.27 -0.91
C PHE A 97 -8.82 -21.53 -0.08
N PRO A 98 -8.22 -22.12 0.99
CA PRO A 98 -7.17 -21.45 1.76
C PRO A 98 -5.94 -21.08 0.93
N SER A 99 -5.48 -21.98 0.05
CA SER A 99 -4.32 -21.70 -0.81
C SER A 99 -4.64 -20.65 -1.86
N GLY A 100 -5.85 -20.69 -2.45
CA GLY A 100 -6.32 -19.64 -3.36
C GLY A 100 -6.39 -18.27 -2.67
N ARG A 101 -6.89 -18.22 -1.43
CA ARG A 101 -6.91 -17.00 -0.61
C ARG A 101 -5.49 -16.48 -0.34
N ALA A 102 -4.55 -17.37 -0.02
CA ALA A 102 -3.17 -17.00 0.26
C ALA A 102 -2.45 -16.41 -0.95
N VAL A 103 -2.60 -17.03 -2.12
CA VAL A 103 -2.05 -16.51 -3.39
C VAL A 103 -2.66 -15.14 -3.74
N GLY A 104 -3.97 -14.99 -3.58
CA GLY A 104 -4.69 -13.75 -3.86
C GLY A 104 -4.26 -12.60 -2.95
N LEU A 105 -4.22 -12.81 -1.63
CA LEU A 105 -3.73 -11.81 -0.68
C LEU A 105 -2.23 -11.55 -0.88
N GLY A 106 -1.43 -12.59 -1.14
CA GLY A 106 0.00 -12.44 -1.44
C GLY A 106 0.26 -11.56 -2.67
N PHE A 107 -0.58 -11.66 -3.71
CA PHE A 107 -0.52 -10.75 -4.85
C PHE A 107 -0.74 -9.29 -4.43
N VAL A 108 -1.74 -9.01 -3.59
CA VAL A 108 -2.01 -7.66 -3.07
C VAL A 108 -0.79 -7.13 -2.30
N VAL A 109 -0.21 -7.91 -1.40
CA VAL A 109 0.97 -7.49 -0.63
C VAL A 109 2.19 -7.24 -1.54
N ARG A 110 2.38 -8.04 -2.59
CA ARG A 110 3.41 -7.80 -3.61
C ARG A 110 3.19 -6.49 -4.37
N GLN A 111 1.94 -6.11 -4.67
CA GLN A 111 1.63 -4.82 -5.30
C GLN A 111 1.92 -3.64 -4.34
N MET A 112 1.58 -3.78 -3.06
CA MET A 112 1.92 -2.78 -2.05
C MET A 112 3.44 -2.59 -1.94
N ALA A 113 4.22 -3.69 -1.99
CA ALA A 113 5.67 -3.58 -2.02
C ALA A 113 6.20 -2.90 -3.30
N ALA A 114 5.54 -3.10 -4.45
CA ALA A 114 5.93 -2.51 -5.73
C ALA A 114 5.80 -0.97 -5.75
N GLU A 115 4.92 -0.37 -4.94
CA GLU A 115 4.87 1.09 -4.73
C GLU A 115 6.22 1.64 -4.25
N HIS A 116 7.04 0.80 -3.62
CA HIS A 116 8.36 1.13 -3.08
C HIS A 116 9.50 0.45 -3.83
N ALA A 117 9.34 0.15 -5.13
CA ALA A 117 10.36 -0.53 -5.94
C ALA A 117 11.71 0.20 -6.02
N GLY A 118 11.74 1.52 -5.76
CA GLY A 118 12.96 2.32 -5.68
C GLY A 118 13.68 2.26 -4.32
N HIS A 119 13.11 1.58 -3.32
CA HIS A 119 13.71 1.47 -1.99
C HIS A 119 14.88 0.47 -2.00
N PRO A 120 16.02 0.74 -1.32
CA PRO A 120 17.19 -0.15 -1.34
C PRO A 120 16.91 -1.57 -0.81
N ASP A 121 16.03 -1.68 0.19
CA ASP A 121 15.62 -2.98 0.75
C ASP A 121 14.58 -3.73 -0.11
N TYR A 122 14.08 -3.12 -1.18
CA TYR A 122 13.14 -3.79 -2.08
C TYR A 122 13.83 -4.94 -2.80
N ARG A 123 13.14 -6.10 -2.87
CA ARG A 123 13.66 -7.28 -3.56
C ARG A 123 12.83 -7.55 -4.80
N VAL A 124 13.46 -7.45 -5.98
CA VAL A 124 12.82 -7.70 -7.29
C VAL A 124 12.14 -9.06 -7.37
N LYS A 125 12.64 -10.07 -6.65
CA LYS A 125 12.03 -11.41 -6.58
C LYS A 125 10.61 -11.42 -6.00
N TRP A 126 10.18 -10.37 -5.31
CA TRP A 126 8.80 -10.22 -4.84
C TRP A 126 7.83 -9.80 -5.94
N LEU A 127 8.29 -9.36 -7.10
CA LEU A 127 7.37 -9.16 -8.23
C LEU A 127 6.69 -10.48 -8.54
N PRO A 128 5.38 -10.47 -8.86
CA PRO A 128 4.73 -11.65 -9.38
C PRO A 128 5.53 -12.12 -10.60
N ARG A 129 6.17 -13.29 -10.48
CA ARG A 129 6.51 -14.05 -11.67
C ARG A 129 5.16 -14.40 -12.25
N PHE A 130 4.79 -13.79 -13.37
CA PHE A 130 3.65 -14.26 -14.14
C PHE A 130 3.98 -15.68 -14.58
N SER A 131 3.65 -16.65 -13.74
CA SER A 131 3.67 -18.06 -14.08
C SER A 131 2.43 -18.27 -14.94
N HIS A 132 2.55 -17.94 -16.23
CA HIS A 132 1.91 -18.63 -17.34
C HIS A 132 0.80 -19.60 -16.90
N TRP A 133 -0.37 -19.05 -16.60
CA TRP A 133 -1.61 -19.81 -16.61
C TRP A 133 -2.03 -19.93 -18.08
N GLY A 134 -1.34 -20.79 -18.81
CA GLY A 134 -1.89 -21.41 -20.00
C GLY A 134 -2.73 -22.62 -19.56
N PRO A 135 -3.82 -22.97 -20.27
CA PRO A 135 -4.50 -24.24 -20.04
C PRO A 135 -3.49 -25.39 -20.21
N PRO A 136 -3.70 -26.56 -19.57
CA PRO A 136 -2.79 -27.68 -19.74
C PRO A 136 -2.70 -28.04 -21.23
N ASP A 137 -1.52 -27.90 -21.82
CA ASP A 137 -1.19 -28.61 -23.06
C ASP A 137 -1.32 -30.11 -22.76
N GLY A 138 -2.25 -30.77 -23.46
CA GLY A 138 -2.29 -32.22 -23.55
C GLY A 138 -3.47 -32.89 -22.85
N SER A 139 -4.57 -32.99 -23.58
CA SER A 139 -5.26 -34.28 -23.73
C SER A 139 -5.69 -34.43 -25.19
N GLU A 140 -4.72 -34.71 -26.06
CA GLU A 140 -4.96 -35.54 -27.24
C GLU A 140 -4.69 -36.98 -26.80
N ASP A 141 -5.78 -37.70 -26.55
CA ASP A 141 -6.08 -39.09 -26.96
C ASP A 141 -7.30 -39.64 -26.19
#